data_AF-A0A3B3I0M2-F1
#
_entry.id   AF-A0A3B3I0M2-F1
#
_cell.length_a   1.000
_cell.length_b   1.000
_cell.length_c   1.000
_cell.angle_alpha   90.00
_cell.angle_beta   90.00
_cell.angle_gamma   90.00
#
_symmetry.space_group_name_H-M   'P 1'
#
loop_
_entity.id
_entity.type
_entity.pdbx_description
1 polymer ?
#
loop_
_entity_poly.entity_id
_entity_poly.type
_entity_poly.pdbx_seq_one_letter_code
_entity_poly.pdbx_strand_id
1 'polypeptide(L)'
;VGNPQPPERIKNDSKTNTKSLKTEEEPQLKENPRRFVIFPVQYHDIWQMYKKAEASFWTAEEVDLSKDLQHWETLKDDERFFISHVLAFFAASDGIVNENLRCGGGGVFLA
;
A
#
# COMPACT_ATOMS: atom_id res chain seq x y z
N VAL A 1 0.96 60.41 -37.87
CA VAL A 1 1.19 59.73 -36.57
C VAL A 1 1.18 58.24 -36.83
N GLY A 2 2.34 57.69 -37.20
CA GLY A 2 2.52 56.26 -37.42
C GLY A 2 3.25 55.64 -36.23
N ASN A 3 2.80 54.48 -35.78
CA ASN A 3 3.46 53.18 -35.99
C ASN A 3 2.60 52.08 -35.31
N PRO A 4 2.87 50.78 -35.54
CA PRO A 4 1.86 49.74 -35.71
C PRO A 4 1.70 48.93 -34.43
N GLN A 5 0.69 48.04 -34.40
CA GLN A 5 0.42 47.12 -33.30
C GLN A 5 1.70 46.38 -32.83
N PRO A 6 2.00 46.37 -31.51
CA PRO A 6 3.00 45.46 -30.99
C PRO A 6 2.49 44.01 -31.13
N PRO A 7 3.35 43.05 -31.47
CA PRO A 7 2.93 41.67 -31.68
C PRO A 7 2.34 41.10 -30.39
N GLU A 8 1.16 40.49 -30.48
CA GLU A 8 0.61 39.66 -29.41
C GLU A 8 1.66 38.60 -29.06
N ARG A 9 2.29 38.78 -27.89
CA ARG A 9 3.19 37.78 -27.33
C ARG A 9 2.33 36.55 -27.05
N ILE A 10 2.45 35.54 -27.91
CA ILE A 10 1.97 34.19 -27.67
C ILE A 10 2.51 33.80 -26.29
N LYS A 11 1.66 33.87 -25.26
CA LYS A 11 1.93 33.20 -24.00
C LYS A 11 1.72 31.73 -24.30
N ASN A 12 2.80 31.07 -24.71
CA ASN A 12 2.95 29.64 -24.51
C ASN A 12 3.04 29.45 -23.00
N ASP A 13 1.89 29.57 -22.32
CA ASP A 13 1.72 28.99 -21.01
C ASP A 13 1.76 27.50 -21.30
N SER A 14 2.97 26.96 -21.25
CA SER A 14 3.22 25.55 -21.01
C SER A 14 2.27 25.16 -19.90
N LYS A 15 1.17 24.48 -20.28
CA LYS A 15 0.32 23.75 -19.37
C LYS A 15 1.20 22.64 -18.80
N THR A 16 2.09 22.96 -17.87
CA THR A 16 2.56 22.03 -16.88
C THR A 16 1.31 21.64 -16.11
N ASN A 17 0.82 20.48 -16.49
CA ASN A 17 -0.36 19.78 -16.04
C ASN A 17 -0.25 19.48 -14.54
N THR A 18 -0.33 20.51 -13.70
CA THR A 18 -0.70 20.37 -12.30
C THR A 18 -2.22 20.23 -12.29
N LYS A 19 -2.71 19.07 -12.73
CA LYS A 19 -4.05 18.61 -12.36
C LYS A 19 -4.04 18.52 -10.84
N SER A 20 -4.51 19.56 -10.16
CA SER A 20 -5.05 19.42 -8.81
C SER A 20 -6.03 18.26 -8.86
N LEU A 21 -5.63 17.15 -8.23
CA LEU A 21 -6.42 15.94 -8.10
C LEU A 21 -7.76 16.37 -7.50
N LYS A 22 -8.82 16.27 -8.29
CA LYS A 22 -10.18 16.58 -7.82
C LYS A 22 -10.59 15.45 -6.89
N THR A 23 -10.33 15.61 -5.59
CA THR A 23 -10.83 14.75 -4.50
C THR A 23 -12.36 14.58 -4.54
N GLU A 24 -13.04 15.47 -5.26
CA GLU A 24 -14.49 15.49 -5.48
C GLU A 24 -15.05 14.31 -6.31
N GLU A 25 -14.24 13.61 -7.11
CA GLU A 25 -14.72 12.55 -8.01
C GLU A 25 -14.55 11.12 -7.45
N GLU A 26 -13.80 10.93 -6.36
CA GLU A 26 -13.56 9.60 -5.79
C GLU A 26 -14.43 9.35 -4.55
N PRO A 27 -15.51 8.53 -4.65
CA PRO A 27 -16.43 8.29 -3.54
C PRO A 27 -15.78 7.59 -2.34
N GLN A 28 -14.58 7.01 -2.50
CA GLN A 28 -13.82 6.34 -1.43
C GLN A 28 -12.99 7.33 -0.59
N LEU A 29 -12.62 8.49 -1.15
CA LEU A 29 -11.81 9.50 -0.47
C LEU A 29 -12.64 10.64 0.14
N LYS A 30 -13.97 10.61 -0.05
CA LYS A 30 -14.89 11.58 0.55
C LYS A 30 -15.04 11.34 2.05
N GLU A 31 -14.95 12.41 2.82
CA GLU A 31 -15.23 12.35 4.25
C GLU A 31 -16.68 11.92 4.50
N ASN A 32 -16.87 10.87 5.31
CA ASN A 32 -18.18 10.33 5.62
C ASN A 32 -18.37 10.25 7.15
N PRO A 33 -19.35 10.96 7.72
CA PRO A 33 -19.65 10.89 9.16
C PRO A 33 -20.14 9.51 9.62
N ARG A 34 -20.57 8.65 8.69
CA ARG A 34 -20.97 7.26 8.95
C ARG A 34 -19.84 6.23 8.79
N ARG A 35 -18.57 6.66 8.73
CA ARG A 35 -17.41 5.75 8.56
C ARG A 35 -17.31 4.67 9.65
N PHE A 36 -17.81 4.95 10.85
CA PHE A 36 -17.72 4.04 12.00
C PHE A 36 -18.93 3.12 12.17
N VAL A 37 -19.97 3.25 11.34
CA VAL A 37 -21.13 2.35 11.35
C VAL A 37 -21.12 1.48 10.11
N ILE A 38 -21.15 0.16 10.29
CA ILE A 38 -21.01 -0.80 9.19
C ILE A 38 -22.32 -0.94 8.39
N PHE A 39 -23.47 -0.73 9.04
CA PHE A 39 -24.78 -0.90 8.41
C PHE A 39 -25.38 0.45 7.98
N PRO A 40 -26.02 0.50 6.79
CA PRO A 40 -26.14 -0.53 5.75
C PRO A 40 -24.89 -0.63 4.84
N VAL A 41 -24.54 -1.86 4.41
CA VAL A 41 -23.39 -2.13 3.53
C VAL A 41 -23.63 -1.56 2.13
N GLN A 42 -22.77 -0.64 1.68
CA GLN A 42 -22.86 -0.02 0.35
C GLN A 42 -22.08 -0.82 -0.72
N TYR A 43 -20.87 -1.27 -0.37
CA TYR A 43 -19.94 -1.96 -1.27
C TYR A 43 -19.86 -3.45 -0.91
N HIS A 44 -20.60 -4.28 -1.65
CA HIS A 44 -20.73 -5.71 -1.36
C HIS A 44 -19.49 -6.50 -1.78
N ASP A 45 -18.78 -6.06 -2.81
CA ASP A 45 -17.51 -6.59 -3.29
C ASP A 45 -16.39 -6.43 -2.25
N ILE A 46 -16.24 -5.22 -1.67
CA ILE A 46 -15.28 -4.95 -0.60
C ILE A 46 -15.63 -5.78 0.64
N TRP A 47 -16.92 -5.89 0.96
CA TRP A 47 -17.41 -6.69 2.08
C TRP A 47 -17.09 -8.19 1.90
N GLN A 48 -17.23 -8.73 0.69
CA GLN A 48 -16.85 -10.10 0.38
C GLN A 48 -15.34 -10.34 0.56
N MET A 49 -14.50 -9.38 0.13
CA MET A 49 -13.05 -9.48 0.34
C MET A 49 -12.68 -9.42 1.82
N TYR A 50 -13.35 -8.56 2.60
CA TYR A 50 -13.19 -8.54 4.06
C TYR A 50 -13.58 -9.88 4.70
N LYS A 51 -14.74 -10.44 4.33
CA LYS A 51 -15.18 -11.73 4.85
C LYS A 51 -14.27 -12.89 4.45
N LYS A 52 -13.68 -12.84 3.27
CA LYS A 52 -12.67 -13.81 2.83
C LYS A 52 -11.39 -13.70 3.67
N ALA A 53 -10.94 -12.49 3.99
CA ALA A 53 -9.80 -12.27 4.87
C ALA A 53 -10.08 -12.74 6.30
N GLU A 54 -11.27 -12.44 6.85
CA GLU A 54 -11.71 -12.93 8.17
C GLU A 54 -11.77 -14.46 8.23
N ALA A 55 -12.23 -15.11 7.15
CA ALA A 55 -12.23 -16.57 7.05
C ALA A 55 -10.83 -17.19 6.90
N SER A 56 -9.81 -16.39 6.58
CA SER A 56 -8.41 -16.82 6.43
C SER A 56 -7.57 -16.46 7.65
N PHE A 57 -8.21 -16.24 8.81
CA PHE A 57 -7.52 -15.94 10.04
C PHE A 57 -6.85 -17.20 10.60
N TRP A 58 -5.55 -17.11 10.86
CA TRP A 58 -4.74 -18.12 11.53
C TRP A 58 -3.84 -17.41 12.54
N THR A 59 -3.59 -18.04 13.68
CA THR A 59 -2.63 -17.50 14.66
C THR A 59 -1.29 -18.20 14.56
N ALA A 60 -0.20 -17.52 14.96
CA ALA A 60 1.15 -18.08 14.87
C ALA A 60 1.32 -19.36 15.73
N GLU A 61 0.52 -19.51 16.79
CA GLU A 61 0.49 -20.70 17.65
C GLU A 61 -0.11 -21.93 16.95
N GLU A 62 -0.85 -21.74 15.85
CA GLU A 62 -1.38 -22.85 15.05
C GLU A 62 -0.28 -23.55 14.21
N VAL A 63 0.91 -22.95 14.10
CA VAL A 63 2.05 -23.52 13.38
C VAL A 63 2.99 -24.22 14.37
N ASP A 64 3.05 -25.55 14.31
CA ASP A 64 3.97 -26.36 15.12
C ASP A 64 5.41 -26.29 14.58
N LEU A 65 6.29 -25.62 15.31
CA LEU A 65 7.72 -25.47 14.99
C LEU A 65 8.63 -26.46 15.74
N SER A 66 8.06 -27.41 16.49
CA SER A 66 8.83 -28.29 17.39
C SER A 66 9.83 -29.20 16.66
N LYS A 67 9.55 -29.53 15.40
CA LYS A 67 10.37 -30.45 14.57
C LYS A 67 11.34 -29.70 13.66
N ASP A 68 11.14 -28.41 13.44
CA ASP A 68 11.97 -27.62 12.52
C ASP A 68 13.41 -27.45 13.00
N LEU A 69 13.64 -27.42 14.32
CA LEU A 69 14.99 -27.33 14.89
C LEU A 69 15.86 -28.55 14.53
N GLN A 70 15.28 -29.75 14.51
CA GLN A 70 16.01 -30.96 14.15
C GLN A 70 16.41 -30.94 12.67
N HIS A 71 15.50 -30.49 11.79
CA HIS A 71 15.82 -30.33 10.38
C HIS A 71 16.85 -29.22 10.14
N TRP A 72 16.78 -28.13 10.92
CA TRP A 72 17.72 -27.02 10.86
C TRP A 72 19.18 -27.46 11.09
N GLU A 73 19.41 -28.34 12.05
CA GLU A 73 20.75 -28.85 12.37
C GLU A 73 21.31 -29.79 11.28
N THR A 74 20.43 -30.46 10.54
CA THR A 74 20.82 -31.40 9.46
C THR A 74 21.17 -30.73 8.12
N LEU A 75 20.81 -29.46 7.95
CA LEU A 75 21.01 -28.71 6.70
C LEU A 75 22.46 -28.23 6.51
N LYS A 76 22.84 -28.06 5.24
CA LYS A 76 24.17 -27.53 4.88
C LYS A 76 24.27 -26.05 5.25
N ASP A 77 25.50 -25.56 5.44
CA ASP A 77 25.75 -24.14 5.76
C ASP A 77 25.20 -23.19 4.69
N ASP A 78 25.34 -23.54 3.41
CA ASP A 78 24.82 -22.73 2.30
C ASP A 78 23.29 -22.62 2.32
N GLU A 79 22.59 -23.72 2.64
CA GLU A 79 21.12 -23.77 2.71
C GLU A 79 20.60 -22.96 3.90
N ARG A 80 21.27 -23.05 5.05
CA ARG A 80 20.96 -22.24 6.24
C ARG A 80 21.19 -20.74 5.99
N PHE A 81 22.26 -20.40 5.28
CA PHE A 81 22.54 -19.01 4.92
C PHE A 81 21.45 -18.45 3.98
N PHE A 82 21.01 -19.24 3.00
CA PHE A 82 19.92 -18.86 2.11
C PHE A 82 18.60 -18.66 2.86
N ILE A 83 18.19 -19.64 3.69
CA ILE A 83 16.92 -19.57 4.43
C ILE A 83 16.92 -18.41 5.43
N SER A 84 18.04 -18.16 6.13
CA SER A 84 18.14 -17.04 7.08
C SER A 84 18.04 -15.67 6.40
N HIS A 85 18.63 -15.49 5.22
CA HIS A 85 18.49 -14.26 4.44
C HIS A 85 17.05 -14.03 3.96
N VAL A 86 16.38 -15.10 3.51
CA VAL A 86 14.98 -15.01 3.06
C VAL A 86 14.07 -14.64 4.24
N LEU A 87 14.27 -15.24 5.42
CA LEU A 87 13.52 -14.90 6.64
C LEU A 87 13.76 -13.45 7.08
N ALA A 88 15.01 -12.98 7.00
CA ALA A 88 15.34 -11.58 7.32
C ALA A 88 14.64 -10.59 6.36
N PHE A 89 14.57 -10.92 5.07
CA PHE A 89 13.84 -10.12 4.09
C PHE A 89 12.33 -10.06 4.40
N PHE A 90 11.70 -11.20 4.71
CA PHE A 90 10.28 -11.23 5.08
C PHE A 90 9.99 -10.43 6.36
N ALA A 91 10.80 -10.62 7.40
CA ALA A 91 10.67 -9.88 8.66
C ALA A 91 10.76 -8.36 8.46
N ALA A 92 11.60 -7.89 7.52
CA ALA A 92 11.68 -6.47 7.18
C ALA A 92 10.51 -6.02 6.30
N SER A 93 10.10 -6.83 5.31
CA SER A 93 9.05 -6.45 4.35
C SER A 93 7.68 -6.31 5.01
N ASP A 94 7.33 -7.20 5.94
CA ASP A 94 6.02 -7.17 6.62
C ASP A 94 5.87 -5.89 7.47
N GLY A 95 6.97 -5.42 8.07
CA GLY A 95 7.02 -4.16 8.80
C GLY A 95 6.77 -2.94 7.91
N ILE A 96 7.33 -2.93 6.70
CA ILE A 96 7.17 -1.82 5.73
C ILE A 96 5.72 -1.76 5.23
N VAL A 97 5.12 -2.91 4.92
CA VAL A 97 3.72 -2.97 4.45
C VAL A 97 2.78 -2.48 5.55
N ASN A 98 3.00 -2.89 6.79
CA ASN A 98 2.17 -2.45 7.92
C ASN A 98 2.31 -0.95 8.20
N GLU A 99 3.52 -0.39 8.06
CA GLU A 99 3.73 1.05 8.21
C GLU A 99 2.99 1.84 7.13
N ASN A 100 2.94 1.36 5.88
CA ASN A 100 2.17 2.00 4.82
C ASN A 100 0.67 2.02 5.11
N LEU A 101 0.13 0.92 5.65
CA LEU A 101 -1.29 0.82 6.04
C LEU A 101 -1.63 1.68 7.26
N ARG A 102 -0.67 1.86 8.18
CA ARG A 102 -0.84 2.62 9.43
C ARG A 102 -0.65 4.12 9.24
N CYS A 103 0.40 4.52 8.52
CA CYS A 103 0.82 5.91 8.39
C CYS A 103 0.17 6.62 7.18
N GLY A 104 -0.52 5.87 6.32
CA GLY A 104 -1.32 6.40 5.22
C GLY A 104 -0.45 6.96 4.10
N GLY A 105 0.04 6.09 3.21
CA GLY A 105 0.40 6.41 1.82
C GLY A 105 1.36 7.57 1.53
N GLY A 106 2.06 8.13 2.53
CA GLY A 106 2.87 9.34 2.41
C GLY A 106 4.38 9.14 2.43
N GLY A 107 4.88 7.91 2.55
CA GLY A 107 6.30 7.63 2.73
C GLY A 107 6.75 6.39 2.00
N VAL A 108 7.01 6.52 0.70
CA VAL A 108 7.75 5.50 -0.05
C VAL A 108 9.22 5.59 0.38
N PHE A 109 9.64 4.75 1.31
CA PHE A 109 11.06 4.52 1.55
C PHE A 109 11.47 3.33 0.69
N LEU A 110 12.01 3.63 -0.50
CA LEU A 110 12.89 2.70 -1.20
C LEU A 110 14.10 2.46 -0.28
N ALA A 111 14.40 1.19 -0.03
CA ALA A 111 15.64 0.75 0.60
C ALA A 111 16.87 1.23 -0.20
#